data_AF-A0A2X1RV21-F1
#
_entry.id   AF-A0A2X1RV21-F1
#
_cell.length_a   1.000
_cell.length_b   1.000
_cell.length_c   1.000
_cell.angle_alpha   90.00
_cell.angle_beta   90.00
_cell.angle_gamma   90.00
#
_symmetry.space_group_name_H-M   'P 1'
#
loop_
_entity.id
_entity.type
_entity.pdbx_description
1 polymer ?
#
loop_
_entity_poly.entity_id
_entity_poly.type
_entity_poly.pdbx_seq_one_letter_code
_entity_poly.pdbx_strand_id
1 'polypeptide(L)'
;MLKRLLKWAQRKIRLTGGEPTLRKDFISIAESIANIDGIRQLAVTTNGYRMAKDVADWKKAGITSINVSVDSLDPKMFHQITGINKFDDVMRGIDRAFEVGYKQSQS
;
A
#
# COMPACT_ATOMS: atom_id res chain seq x y z
N MET A 1 -33.98 4.59 -3.45
CA MET A 1 -33.33 4.18 -4.73
C MET A 1 -31.92 4.76 -4.88
N LEU A 2 -31.72 6.09 -4.74
CA LEU A 2 -30.43 6.77 -4.92
C LEU A 2 -29.30 6.33 -3.96
N LYS A 3 -29.60 6.15 -2.66
CA LYS A 3 -28.62 5.65 -1.65
C LYS A 3 -28.07 4.25 -1.95
N ARG A 4 -28.86 3.41 -2.65
CA ARG A 4 -28.44 2.05 -3.00
C ARG A 4 -27.38 2.10 -4.10
N LEU A 5 -27.58 2.94 -5.13
CA LEU A 5 -26.62 3.15 -6.23
C LEU A 5 -25.27 3.71 -5.75
N LEU A 6 -25.27 4.63 -4.78
CA LEU A 6 -24.04 5.17 -4.17
C LEU A 6 -23.16 4.09 -3.52
N LYS A 7 -23.76 3.04 -2.91
CA LYS A 7 -23.03 1.90 -2.34
C LYS A 7 -22.32 1.06 -3.41
N TRP A 8 -22.88 0.94 -4.61
CA TRP A 8 -22.23 0.24 -5.73
C TRP A 8 -21.14 1.10 -6.39
N ALA A 9 -21.28 2.43 -6.32
CA ALA A 9 -20.28 3.37 -6.84
C ALA A 9 -18.99 3.46 -6.01
N GLN A 10 -18.95 2.90 -4.78
CA GLN A 10 -17.82 3.03 -3.85
C GLN A 10 -17.22 1.68 -3.43
N ARG A 11 -17.06 0.70 -4.33
CA ARG A 11 -16.39 -0.55 -3.96
C ARG A 11 -14.91 -0.30 -3.72
N LYS A 12 -14.52 -0.36 -2.46
CA LYS A 12 -13.15 -0.24 -1.97
C LYS A 12 -12.72 -1.60 -1.43
N ILE A 13 -11.58 -2.10 -1.89
CA ILE A 13 -10.93 -3.29 -1.33
C ILE A 13 -9.62 -2.88 -0.67
N ARG A 14 -9.31 -3.47 0.48
CA ARG A 14 -8.05 -3.27 1.19
C ARG A 14 -7.33 -4.60 1.35
N LEU A 15 -6.12 -4.69 0.82
CA LEU A 15 -5.17 -5.75 1.09
C LEU A 15 -4.49 -5.49 2.43
N THR A 16 -4.65 -6.44 3.35
CA THR A 16 -4.14 -6.41 4.73
C THR A 16 -3.73 -7.83 5.16
N GLY A 17 -3.25 -8.01 6.39
CA GLY A 17 -2.79 -9.27 6.95
C GLY A 17 -1.66 -9.02 7.96
N GLY A 18 -0.60 -9.84 7.88
CA GLY A 18 0.72 -9.44 8.39
C GLY A 18 1.32 -8.34 7.50
N GLU A 19 2.49 -8.58 6.90
CA GLU A 19 2.97 -7.73 5.80
C GLU A 19 2.55 -8.32 4.45
N PRO A 20 1.50 -7.79 3.78
CA PRO A 20 0.97 -8.39 2.55
C PRO A 20 1.99 -8.42 1.41
N THR A 21 2.94 -7.48 1.39
CA THR A 21 3.97 -7.36 0.34
C THR A 21 5.05 -8.45 0.41
N LEU A 22 5.09 -9.25 1.49
CA LEU A 22 5.97 -10.43 1.58
C LEU A 22 5.40 -11.66 0.86
N ARG A 23 4.13 -11.63 0.47
CA ARG A 23 3.50 -12.74 -0.23
C ARG A 23 4.00 -12.79 -1.68
N LYS A 24 4.42 -13.98 -2.15
CA LYS A 24 4.99 -14.16 -3.51
C LYS A 24 4.00 -13.80 -4.63
N ASP A 25 2.71 -14.00 -4.39
CA ASP A 25 1.59 -13.73 -5.29
C ASP A 25 0.88 -12.40 -4.97
N PHE A 26 1.51 -11.48 -4.22
CA PHE A 26 0.92 -10.18 -3.88
C PHE A 26 0.51 -9.38 -5.13
N ILE A 27 1.41 -9.28 -6.11
CA ILE A 27 1.17 -8.53 -7.36
C ILE A 27 0.03 -9.16 -8.17
N SER A 28 0.05 -10.48 -8.35
CA SER A 28 -0.98 -11.17 -9.14
C SER A 28 -2.37 -11.10 -8.48
N ILE A 29 -2.43 -11.10 -7.15
CA ILE A 29 -3.67 -10.85 -6.41
C ILE A 29 -4.15 -9.42 -6.65
N ALA A 30 -3.26 -8.43 -6.57
CA ALA A 30 -3.61 -7.04 -6.80
C ALA A 30 -4.14 -6.82 -8.22
N GLU A 31 -3.49 -7.38 -9.23
CA GLU A 31 -3.92 -7.34 -10.63
C GLU A 31 -5.29 -8.01 -10.81
N SER A 32 -5.47 -9.20 -10.24
CA SER A 32 -6.74 -9.94 -10.31
C SER A 32 -7.89 -9.14 -9.72
N ILE A 33 -7.66 -8.44 -8.60
CA ILE A 33 -8.66 -7.58 -7.97
C ILE A 33 -8.89 -6.32 -8.79
N ALA A 34 -7.83 -5.66 -9.26
CA ALA A 34 -7.94 -4.43 -10.04
C ALA A 34 -8.76 -4.61 -11.33
N ASN A 35 -8.76 -5.82 -11.90
CA ASN A 35 -9.53 -6.18 -13.08
C ASN A 35 -11.01 -6.51 -12.80
N ILE A 36 -11.48 -6.50 -11.55
CA ILE A 36 -12.88 -6.74 -11.22
C ILE A 36 -13.71 -5.48 -11.50
N ASP A 37 -14.70 -5.63 -12.38
CA ASP A 37 -15.64 -4.56 -12.71
C ASP A 37 -16.31 -3.95 -11.47
N GLY A 38 -16.23 -2.62 -11.39
CA GLY A 38 -16.82 -1.81 -10.34
C GLY A 38 -15.92 -1.57 -9.13
N ILE A 39 -14.72 -2.16 -9.04
CA ILE A 39 -13.73 -1.76 -8.02
C ILE A 39 -13.17 -0.39 -8.37
N ARG A 40 -13.31 0.55 -7.43
CA ARG A 40 -12.87 1.96 -7.60
C ARG A 40 -11.62 2.30 -6.81
N GLN A 41 -11.35 1.56 -5.75
CA GLN A 41 -10.17 1.75 -4.93
C GLN A 41 -9.66 0.39 -4.47
N LEU A 42 -8.43 0.07 -4.88
CA LEU A 42 -7.63 -0.99 -4.28
C LEU A 42 -6.58 -0.34 -3.39
N ALA A 43 -6.66 -0.59 -2.09
CA ALA A 43 -5.75 -0.08 -1.09
C ALA A 43 -4.87 -1.20 -0.53
N VAL A 44 -3.64 -0.88 -0.10
CA VAL A 44 -2.79 -1.78 0.69
C VAL A 44 -2.39 -1.10 1.99
N THR A 45 -2.30 -1.86 3.08
CA THR A 45 -1.63 -1.41 4.32
C THR A 45 -0.29 -2.14 4.45
N THR A 46 0.79 -1.40 4.70
CA THR A 46 2.17 -1.93 4.72
C THR A 46 3.02 -1.22 5.77
N ASN A 47 4.05 -1.89 6.29
CA ASN A 47 5.13 -1.27 7.07
C ASN A 47 6.05 -0.37 6.23
N GLY A 48 5.95 -0.42 4.90
CA GLY A 48 6.67 0.47 3.99
C GLY A 48 8.09 0.03 3.61
N TYR A 49 8.64 -1.04 4.20
CA TYR A 49 10.03 -1.44 3.98
C TYR A 49 10.36 -1.84 2.53
N ARG A 50 9.34 -2.25 1.76
CA ARG A 50 9.49 -2.64 0.35
C ARG A 50 9.14 -1.54 -0.63
N MET A 51 8.61 -0.41 -0.17
CA MET A 51 8.08 0.64 -1.04
C MET A 51 9.15 1.20 -1.98
N ALA A 52 10.34 1.52 -1.47
CA ALA A 52 11.42 2.08 -2.30
C ALA A 52 11.76 1.21 -3.51
N LYS A 53 11.62 -0.11 -3.35
CA LYS A 53 11.91 -1.10 -4.40
C LYS A 53 10.70 -1.37 -5.30
N ASP A 54 9.54 -1.62 -4.71
CA ASP A 54 8.44 -2.31 -5.40
C ASP A 54 7.22 -1.41 -5.69
N VAL A 55 7.14 -0.18 -5.15
CA VAL A 55 5.93 0.66 -5.22
C VAL A 55 5.52 1.05 -6.64
N ALA A 56 6.47 1.07 -7.58
CA ALA A 56 6.20 1.26 -9.00
C ALA A 56 5.37 0.10 -9.58
N ASP A 57 5.70 -1.13 -9.19
CA ASP A 57 4.97 -2.33 -9.65
C ASP A 57 3.62 -2.44 -8.95
N TRP A 58 3.49 -1.96 -7.71
CA TRP A 58 2.19 -1.85 -7.03
C TRP A 58 1.24 -0.93 -7.81
N LYS A 59 1.76 0.21 -8.27
CA LYS A 59 0.98 1.16 -9.09
C LYS A 59 0.52 0.51 -10.40
N LYS A 60 1.41 -0.20 -11.09
CA LYS A 60 1.10 -0.94 -12.33
C LYS A 60 0.06 -2.04 -12.09
N ALA A 61 0.14 -2.73 -10.96
CA ALA A 61 -0.79 -3.77 -10.54
C ALA A 61 -2.21 -3.24 -10.18
N GLY A 62 -2.42 -1.92 -10.25
CA GLY A 62 -3.72 -1.30 -9.98
C GLY A 62 -3.95 -0.94 -8.52
N ILE A 63 -2.92 -0.96 -7.66
CA ILE A 63 -3.02 -0.37 -6.32
C ILE A 63 -3.17 1.15 -6.47
N THR A 64 -4.25 1.65 -5.90
CA THR A 64 -4.64 3.07 -6.00
C THR A 64 -4.32 3.87 -4.75
N SER A 65 -4.14 3.20 -3.61
CA SER A 65 -3.96 3.83 -2.30
C SER A 65 -3.03 2.99 -1.43
N ILE A 66 -2.15 3.65 -0.68
CA ILE A 66 -1.21 2.99 0.23
C ILE A 66 -1.41 3.61 1.62
N ASN A 67 -1.56 2.78 2.63
CA ASN A 67 -1.51 3.16 4.03
C ASN A 67 -0.19 2.66 4.60
N VAL A 68 0.68 3.57 5.00
CA VAL A 68 1.96 3.24 5.63
C VAL A 68 1.78 3.25 7.14
N SER A 69 1.97 2.10 7.78
CA SER A 69 1.88 1.94 9.23
C SER A 69 3.23 2.25 9.89
N VAL A 70 3.33 3.46 10.45
CA VAL A 70 4.52 3.97 11.15
C VAL A 70 4.68 3.32 12.54
N ASP A 71 3.65 2.66 13.08
CA ASP A 71 3.71 1.92 14.35
C ASP A 71 4.76 0.78 14.33
N SER A 72 5.19 0.37 13.13
CA SER A 72 6.29 -0.57 12.94
C SER A 72 7.67 0.03 13.23
N LEU A 73 7.80 1.35 13.38
CA LEU A 73 9.04 2.08 13.69
C LEU A 73 9.29 2.24 15.20
N ASP A 74 8.79 1.33 16.05
CA ASP A 74 9.06 1.34 17.50
C ASP A 74 10.58 1.22 17.76
N PRO A 75 11.22 2.26 18.37
CA PRO A 75 12.64 2.25 18.73
C PRO A 75 13.09 0.99 19.49
N LYS A 76 12.19 0.37 20.28
CA LYS A 76 12.50 -0.84 21.07
C LYS A 76 12.73 -2.09 20.23
N MET A 77 12.11 -2.19 19.05
CA MET A 77 12.40 -3.25 18.08
C MET A 77 13.62 -2.90 17.21
N PHE A 78 14.07 -1.65 17.27
CA PHE A 78 14.92 -0.99 16.28
C PHE A 78 16.36 -0.74 16.72
N HIS A 79 16.63 -0.70 18.03
CA HIS A 79 17.94 -0.29 18.53
C HIS A 79 18.99 -1.40 18.61
N GLN A 80 18.68 -2.67 18.28
CA GLN A 80 19.58 -3.79 18.60
C GLN A 80 20.12 -4.63 17.43
N ILE A 81 19.68 -4.50 16.17
CA ILE A 81 20.00 -5.57 15.19
C ILE A 81 20.83 -5.19 13.95
N THR A 82 20.86 -3.97 13.40
CA THR A 82 21.51 -3.84 12.06
C THR A 82 22.27 -2.57 11.70
N GLY A 83 22.14 -1.45 12.42
CA GLY A 83 22.71 -0.18 11.92
C GLY A 83 22.11 0.30 10.59
N ILE A 84 21.02 -0.33 10.12
CA ILE A 84 20.28 0.06 8.91
C ILE A 84 19.11 0.95 9.34
N ASN A 85 19.12 2.20 8.90
CA ASN A 85 18.05 3.14 9.21
C ASN A 85 16.79 2.83 8.39
N LYS A 86 15.88 1.99 8.92
CA LYS A 86 14.62 1.68 8.21
C LYS A 86 13.67 2.86 8.12
N PHE A 87 13.79 3.85 8.99
CA PHE A 87 13.06 5.10 8.82
C PHE A 87 13.41 5.73 7.46
N ASP A 88 14.70 5.81 7.13
CA ASP A 88 15.15 6.35 5.84
C ASP A 88 14.72 5.45 4.66
N ASP A 89 14.67 4.12 4.83
CA ASP A 89 14.12 3.20 3.82
C ASP A 89 12.63 3.51 3.56
N VAL A 90 11.83 3.70 4.62
CA VAL A 90 10.39 4.03 4.52
C VAL A 90 10.19 5.40 3.88
N MET A 91 10.96 6.42 4.29
CA MET A 91 10.87 7.76 3.72
C MET A 91 11.21 7.76 2.23
N ARG A 92 12.29 7.09 1.82
CA ARG A 92 12.60 6.88 0.38
C ARG A 92 11.48 6.16 -0.35
N GLY A 93 10.81 5.22 0.32
CA GLY A 93 9.64 4.55 -0.21
C GLY A 93 8.45 5.49 -0.44
N ILE A 94 8.20 6.40 0.49
CA ILE A 94 7.15 7.43 0.38
C ILE A 94 7.46 8.40 -0.75
N ASP A 95 8.70 8.89 -0.85
CA ASP A 95 9.15 9.75 -1.94
C ASP A 95 8.95 9.06 -3.29
N ARG A 96 9.39 7.80 -3.39
CA ARG A 96 9.20 6.98 -4.58
C ARG A 96 7.73 6.78 -4.93
N ALA A 97 6.85 6.67 -3.94
CA ALA A 97 5.41 6.58 -4.16
C ALA A 97 4.87 7.86 -4.84
N PHE A 98 5.32 9.04 -4.40
CA PHE A 98 4.95 10.29 -5.05
C PHE A 98 5.49 10.39 -6.48
N GLU A 99 6.74 9.99 -6.71
CA GLU A 99 7.35 9.96 -8.05
C GLU A 99 6.56 9.09 -9.05
N VAL A 100 6.00 7.96 -8.59
CA VAL A 100 5.19 7.06 -9.44
C VAL A 100 3.71 7.46 -9.50
N GLY A 101 3.36 8.64 -8.98
CA GLY A 101 2.03 9.24 -9.13
C GLY A 101 1.00 8.78 -8.10
N TYR A 102 1.43 8.33 -6.91
CA TYR A 102 0.54 8.39 -5.74
C TYR A 102 0.39 9.84 -5.27
N LYS A 103 -0.72 10.13 -4.60
CA LYS A 103 -1.01 11.45 -4.03
C LYS A 103 -1.26 11.30 -2.55
N GLN A 104 -0.92 12.32 -1.78
CA GLN A 104 -1.27 12.37 -0.37
C GLN A 104 -2.79 12.39 -0.26
N SER A 105 -3.35 11.44 0.50
CA SER A 105 -4.79 11.41 0.76
C SER A 105 -5.12 12.46 1.80
N GLN A 106 -5.92 13.46 1.44
CA GLN A 106 -6.62 14.29 2.42
C GLN A 106 -7.78 13.45 2.97
N SER A 107 -7.78 13.18 4.27
CA SER A 107 -8.87 12.50 4.98
C SER A 107 -9.46 13.48 5.97
#